data_AF-A0A6P5APU2-F1
#
_entry.id   AF-A0A6P5APU2-F1
#
_cell.length_a   1.000
_cell.length_b   1.000
_cell.length_c   1.000
_cell.angle_alpha   90.00
_cell.angle_beta   90.00
_cell.angle_gamma   90.00
#
_symmetry.space_group_name_H-M   'P 1'
#
loop_
_entity.id
_entity.type
_entity.pdbx_description
1 polymer ?
#
loop_
_entity_poly.entity_id
_entity_poly.type
_entity_poly.pdbx_seq_one_letter_code
_entity_poly.pdbx_strand_id
1 'polypeptide(L)'
;MPRSRSRSGTPGSKHKKHSKHKRRSRDRSRSKDRKHRSRSRERRERERDSHRGSKRPSRVRSRSPVPRRSRSSSPDERVDIFGRIIKRRTPSEERRRKEEEERLAELERQRKIRQQEIEARLVEEEVAKRVEEMVAKRVEEELEKRKDEIEREVLRRVEEAKKIMEQQMLEEMERQRNAELEAQRLKEEEENKKRAELERIMIENNRKIEEAQQKLAEERLKMIEEQRKIHEEKLAYEREKLKQVKEEQAVVLNKKNSRPKLSFSLKPAS
;
A
#
# COMPACT_ATOMS: atom_id res chain seq x y z
N MET A 1 69.02 7.18 16.26
CA MET A 1 68.16 6.44 17.22
C MET A 1 67.17 7.43 17.86
N PRO A 2 65.94 7.00 18.19
CA PRO A 2 64.70 7.71 17.86
C PRO A 2 64.00 8.39 19.06
N ARG A 3 63.02 9.26 18.76
CA ARG A 3 61.60 9.23 19.19
C ARG A 3 61.01 10.61 19.47
N SER A 4 60.06 10.95 18.60
CA SER A 4 58.96 11.90 18.79
C SER A 4 58.00 11.45 19.91
N ARG A 5 57.41 12.42 20.62
CA ARG A 5 55.98 12.47 20.99
C ARG A 5 55.66 13.74 21.79
N SER A 6 54.95 14.65 21.12
CA SER A 6 54.30 15.86 21.64
C SER A 6 52.83 15.73 21.19
N ARG A 7 51.76 16.15 21.87
CA ARG A 7 51.53 16.99 23.05
C ARG A 7 50.05 16.80 23.45
N SER A 8 49.76 16.98 24.73
CA SER A 8 48.52 17.48 25.38
C SER A 8 47.40 18.02 24.46
N GLY A 9 46.09 17.78 24.65
CA GLY A 9 45.29 17.63 25.88
C GLY A 9 44.39 18.87 26.06
N THR A 10 43.04 18.74 25.93
CA THR A 10 41.93 19.61 26.44
C THR A 10 40.56 19.19 25.82
N PRO A 11 39.36 19.61 26.31
CA PRO A 11 38.47 18.74 27.09
C PRO A 11 37.00 18.69 26.58
N GLY A 12 36.13 17.95 27.28
CA GLY A 12 34.73 18.34 27.46
C GLY A 12 33.74 18.09 26.31
N SER A 13 33.17 16.88 26.27
CA SER A 13 31.93 16.57 25.54
C SER A 13 30.75 17.31 26.18
N LYS A 14 30.11 18.24 25.46
CA LYS A 14 28.72 18.70 25.67
C LYS A 14 28.17 19.46 24.45
N HIS A 15 27.01 18.98 24.00
CA HIS A 15 26.07 19.44 22.97
C HIS A 15 26.12 20.89 22.44
N LYS A 16 25.96 21.04 21.11
CA LYS A 16 25.07 22.05 20.49
C LYS A 16 24.45 21.53 19.19
N LYS A 17 23.15 21.77 19.05
CA LYS A 17 22.25 21.34 17.98
C LYS A 17 22.43 22.20 16.73
N HIS A 18 22.40 21.62 15.53
CA HIS A 18 21.76 22.20 14.33
C HIS A 18 21.50 21.12 13.27
N SER A 19 20.23 20.82 13.01
CA SER A 19 19.78 20.18 11.77
C SER A 19 18.52 20.90 11.32
N LYS A 20 18.66 21.69 10.25
CA LYS A 20 17.57 22.37 9.55
C LYS A 20 17.03 21.41 8.46
N HIS A 21 15.77 21.04 8.63
CA HIS A 21 14.72 20.77 7.64
C HIS A 21 15.08 20.17 6.26
N LYS A 22 14.56 18.97 6.02
CA LYS A 22 13.89 18.62 4.75
C LYS A 22 12.46 18.12 5.05
N ARG A 23 11.52 18.58 4.22
CA ARG A 23 10.07 18.59 4.41
C ARG A 23 9.46 17.18 4.37
N ARG A 24 8.56 16.87 5.31
CA ARG A 24 7.55 15.81 5.19
C ARG A 24 6.23 16.33 5.77
N SER A 25 5.22 16.42 4.93
CA SER A 25 3.85 16.82 5.29
C SER A 25 3.23 15.77 6.22
N ARG A 26 2.63 16.19 7.32
CA ARG A 26 2.03 15.35 8.36
C ARG A 26 0.79 16.05 8.92
N ASP A 27 -0.39 15.53 8.58
CA ASP A 27 -1.67 15.84 9.23
C ASP A 27 -2.06 14.65 10.13
N ARG A 28 -2.18 14.85 11.46
CA ARG A 28 -3.41 15.07 12.26
C ARG A 28 -4.34 13.84 12.24
N SER A 29 -4.75 13.19 13.33
CA SER A 29 -4.73 13.52 14.76
C SER A 29 -5.28 12.38 15.67
N ARG A 30 -4.69 12.29 16.88
CA ARG A 30 -5.27 11.98 18.22
C ARG A 30 -5.75 10.57 18.60
N SER A 31 -5.00 9.98 19.54
CA SER A 31 -5.37 8.89 20.45
C SER A 31 -6.19 9.37 21.66
N LYS A 32 -7.03 8.49 22.22
CA LYS A 32 -7.34 8.44 23.66
C LYS A 32 -7.53 6.98 24.12
N ASP A 33 -6.76 6.65 25.15
CA ASP A 33 -6.75 5.44 25.97
C ASP A 33 -8.07 5.18 26.72
N ARG A 34 -8.42 3.91 26.95
CA ARG A 34 -8.87 3.38 28.27
C ARG A 34 -9.09 1.85 28.26
N LYS A 35 -8.44 1.23 29.25
CA LYS A 35 -8.44 -0.17 29.71
C LYS A 35 -9.80 -0.77 30.13
N HIS A 36 -9.77 -2.12 30.25
CA HIS A 36 -10.62 -3.04 31.05
C HIS A 36 -11.94 -3.50 30.39
N ARG A 37 -12.54 -4.66 30.67
CA ARG A 37 -12.19 -5.98 31.25
C ARG A 37 -13.51 -6.76 31.16
N SER A 38 -13.44 -8.05 30.82
CA SER A 38 -14.42 -9.12 31.13
C SER A 38 -15.84 -9.13 30.53
N ARG A 39 -16.18 -10.33 30.03
CA ARG A 39 -17.37 -11.15 30.31
C ARG A 39 -18.73 -10.77 29.70
N SER A 40 -19.17 -11.70 28.84
CA SER A 40 -20.44 -12.42 28.89
C SER A 40 -21.72 -11.69 28.44
N ARG A 41 -22.60 -12.52 27.86
CA ARG A 41 -24.05 -12.34 27.60
C ARG A 41 -24.43 -11.79 26.22
N GLU A 42 -24.66 -12.73 25.31
CA GLU A 42 -26.00 -13.05 24.78
C GLU A 42 -27.01 -11.88 24.75
N ARG A 43 -27.38 -11.43 23.55
CA ARG A 43 -28.56 -10.60 23.26
C ARG A 43 -29.10 -11.03 21.90
N ARG A 44 -30.17 -11.82 21.86
CA ARG A 44 -31.58 -11.39 21.80
C ARG A 44 -31.81 -10.30 20.76
N GLU A 45 -32.23 -10.74 19.58
CA GLU A 45 -32.91 -9.93 18.59
C GLU A 45 -34.17 -9.32 19.22
N ARG A 46 -34.31 -8.00 19.10
CA ARG A 46 -35.48 -7.24 19.53
C ARG A 46 -36.23 -6.76 18.30
N GLU A 47 -37.49 -7.12 18.29
CA GLU A 47 -38.54 -6.73 17.37
C GLU A 47 -38.60 -5.20 17.19
N ARG A 48 -38.94 -4.81 15.95
CA ARG A 48 -39.16 -3.41 15.57
C ARG A 48 -40.51 -2.93 16.10
N ASP A 49 -40.42 -1.93 16.98
CA ASP A 49 -41.51 -1.03 17.36
C ASP A 49 -42.22 -0.44 16.13
N SER A 50 -43.53 -0.69 16.04
CA SER A 50 -44.45 0.04 15.18
C SER A 50 -45.59 0.61 16.03
N HIS A 51 -45.31 1.71 16.73
CA HIS A 51 -46.32 2.50 17.44
C HIS A 51 -46.32 3.94 16.93
N ARG A 52 -47.21 4.22 15.97
CA ARG A 52 -47.62 5.59 15.65
C ARG A 52 -49.12 5.71 15.87
N GLY A 53 -49.47 6.36 16.97
CA GLY A 53 -50.84 6.52 17.42
C GLY A 53 -51.70 7.29 16.43
N SER A 54 -52.97 6.91 16.36
CA SER A 54 -54.01 7.79 15.89
C SER A 54 -55.31 7.53 16.66
N LYS A 55 -55.61 8.50 17.52
CA LYS A 55 -56.93 9.12 17.73
C LYS A 55 -58.11 8.17 17.96
N ARG A 56 -58.43 8.00 19.25
CA ARG A 56 -59.78 7.72 19.76
C ARG A 56 -60.81 8.71 19.17
N PRO A 57 -61.99 8.24 18.73
CA PRO A 57 -63.21 9.01 18.87
C PRO A 57 -64.00 8.43 20.05
N SER A 58 -64.11 9.24 21.10
CA SER A 58 -65.10 9.12 22.17
C SER A 58 -66.51 9.12 21.56
N ARG A 59 -67.11 7.94 21.38
CA ARG A 59 -68.51 7.83 20.96
C ARG A 59 -69.42 7.70 22.17
N VAL A 60 -69.81 8.88 22.64
CA VAL A 60 -71.13 9.29 23.14
C VAL A 60 -71.97 8.21 23.82
N ARG A 61 -72.04 8.36 25.14
CA ARG A 61 -73.05 7.84 26.05
C ARG A 61 -74.39 8.52 25.77
N SER A 62 -75.20 7.96 24.88
CA SER A 62 -76.61 8.34 24.73
C SER A 62 -77.46 7.55 25.72
N ARG A 63 -77.53 8.08 26.95
CA ARG A 63 -78.69 7.89 27.82
C ARG A 63 -79.83 8.70 27.20
N SER A 64 -80.84 8.00 26.70
CA SER A 64 -82.09 8.59 26.25
C SER A 64 -83.26 7.99 27.04
N PRO A 65 -84.34 8.76 27.21
CA PRO A 65 -85.02 8.91 28.49
C PRO A 65 -86.21 7.97 28.67
N VAL A 66 -86.47 7.64 29.93
CA VAL A 66 -87.75 7.09 30.42
C VAL A 66 -88.91 7.97 29.94
N PRO A 67 -89.89 7.45 29.19
CA PRO A 67 -91.17 8.10 29.06
C PRO A 67 -92.00 7.73 30.30
N ARG A 68 -92.11 8.69 31.23
CA ARG A 68 -93.27 8.76 32.12
C ARG A 68 -94.49 9.02 31.24
N ARG A 69 -95.34 8.01 31.05
CA ARG A 69 -96.72 8.22 30.59
C ARG A 69 -97.70 7.64 31.59
N SER A 70 -98.57 8.53 31.99
CA SER A 70 -99.66 8.49 32.94
C SER A 70 -100.79 7.53 32.55
N ARG A 71 -101.31 6.86 33.60
CA ARG A 71 -102.72 6.58 33.91
C ARG A 71 -103.71 6.42 32.74
N SER A 72 -104.18 5.18 32.59
CA SER A 72 -105.50 4.66 32.16
C SER A 72 -105.19 3.42 31.31
N SER A 73 -105.63 2.20 31.58
CA SER A 73 -106.93 1.74 32.04
C SER A 73 -106.71 0.34 32.63
N SER A 74 -107.37 0.01 33.75
CA SER A 74 -107.28 -1.30 34.41
C SER A 74 -107.58 -2.44 33.43
N PRO A 75 -106.67 -3.42 33.22
CA PRO A 75 -107.05 -4.69 32.63
C PRO A 75 -107.57 -5.57 33.77
N ASP A 76 -108.86 -5.94 33.71
CA ASP A 76 -109.53 -6.87 34.62
C ASP A 76 -108.59 -7.99 35.12
N GLU A 77 -108.17 -7.88 36.38
CA GLU A 77 -107.43 -8.93 37.07
C GLU A 77 -108.41 -10.06 37.37
N ARG A 78 -108.47 -11.06 36.47
CA ARG A 78 -109.15 -12.32 36.80
C ARG A 78 -108.30 -13.09 37.79
N VAL A 79 -108.85 -13.19 39.00
CA VAL A 79 -108.34 -14.01 40.09
C VAL A 79 -108.76 -15.46 39.82
N ASP A 80 -107.78 -16.38 39.77
CA ASP A 80 -108.05 -17.82 39.71
C ASP A 80 -108.54 -18.33 41.08
N ILE A 81 -109.14 -19.52 41.15
CA ILE A 81 -109.79 -20.11 42.35
C ILE A 81 -108.89 -20.11 43.61
N PHE A 82 -107.57 -19.99 43.44
CA PHE A 82 -106.58 -19.90 44.52
C PHE A 82 -106.00 -18.49 44.78
N GLY A 83 -106.64 -17.41 44.32
CA GLY A 83 -106.26 -16.05 44.74
C GLY A 83 -105.03 -15.45 44.04
N ARG A 84 -104.54 -16.06 42.95
CA ARG A 84 -103.32 -15.59 42.25
C ARG A 84 -103.65 -14.70 41.05
N ILE A 85 -102.99 -13.55 40.95
CA ILE A 85 -103.19 -12.56 39.87
C ILE A 85 -102.56 -13.08 38.57
N ILE A 86 -103.38 -13.38 37.56
CA ILE A 86 -102.90 -13.84 36.24
C ILE A 86 -102.84 -12.65 35.28
N LYS A 87 -101.63 -12.15 35.00
CA LYS A 87 -101.39 -11.23 33.87
C LYS A 87 -101.53 -12.02 32.56
N ARG A 88 -102.59 -11.79 31.79
CA ARG A 88 -102.68 -12.28 30.40
C ARG A 88 -101.58 -11.63 29.57
N ARG A 89 -100.56 -12.40 29.20
CA ARG A 89 -99.55 -12.02 28.21
C ARG A 89 -100.23 -11.84 26.86
N THR A 90 -99.85 -10.80 26.12
CA THR A 90 -100.35 -10.66 24.74
C THR A 90 -99.59 -11.64 23.84
N PRO A 91 -100.24 -12.25 22.84
CA PRO A 91 -99.56 -13.14 21.89
C PRO A 91 -98.43 -12.45 21.13
N SER A 92 -98.38 -11.11 21.11
CA SER A 92 -97.28 -10.32 20.55
C SER A 92 -96.00 -10.37 21.40
N GLU A 93 -96.11 -10.44 22.72
CA GLU A 93 -94.95 -10.53 23.62
C GLU A 93 -94.38 -11.96 23.67
N GLU A 94 -95.22 -12.98 23.53
CA GLU A 94 -94.76 -14.37 23.41
C GLU A 94 -94.00 -14.61 22.10
N ARG A 95 -94.41 -13.98 20.99
CA ARG A 95 -93.67 -14.03 19.73
C ARG A 95 -92.30 -13.34 19.85
N ARG A 96 -92.23 -12.16 20.49
CA ARG A 96 -90.95 -11.45 20.72
C ARG A 96 -89.99 -12.23 21.62
N ARG A 97 -90.49 -12.91 22.66
CA ARG A 97 -89.66 -13.78 23.50
C ARG A 97 -89.16 -15.01 22.75
N LYS A 98 -89.99 -15.64 21.92
CA LYS A 98 -89.57 -16.74 21.05
C LYS A 98 -88.51 -16.28 20.04
N GLU A 99 -88.68 -15.10 19.43
CA GLU A 99 -87.66 -14.50 18.55
C GLU A 99 -86.37 -14.14 19.31
N GLU A 100 -86.45 -13.69 20.58
CA GLU A 100 -85.27 -13.42 21.42
C GLU A 100 -84.56 -14.70 21.86
N GLU A 101 -85.30 -15.76 22.18
CA GLU A 101 -84.79 -17.09 22.48
C GLU A 101 -84.13 -17.73 21.24
N GLU A 102 -84.72 -17.56 20.06
CA GLU A 102 -84.14 -17.97 18.78
C GLU A 102 -82.86 -17.18 18.48
N ARG A 103 -82.83 -15.86 18.70
CA ARG A 103 -81.61 -15.03 18.57
C ARG A 103 -80.53 -15.42 19.57
N LEU A 104 -80.89 -15.78 20.80
CA LEU A 104 -79.96 -16.28 21.81
C LEU A 104 -79.41 -17.66 21.43
N ALA A 105 -80.25 -18.55 20.91
CA ALA A 105 -79.83 -19.85 20.40
C ALA A 105 -78.94 -19.72 19.15
N GLU A 106 -79.21 -18.76 18.27
CA GLU A 106 -78.35 -18.42 17.13
C GLU A 106 -76.98 -17.88 17.59
N LEU A 107 -76.95 -17.00 18.60
CA LEU A 107 -75.71 -16.50 19.20
C LEU A 107 -74.92 -17.63 19.88
N GLU A 108 -75.60 -18.57 20.52
CA GLU A 108 -74.95 -19.73 21.13
C GLU A 108 -74.37 -20.67 20.06
N ARG A 109 -75.09 -20.91 18.96
CA ARG A 109 -74.58 -21.64 17.80
C ARG A 109 -73.36 -20.96 17.18
N GLN A 110 -73.39 -19.63 17.02
CA GLN A 110 -72.25 -18.87 16.52
C GLN A 110 -71.02 -18.94 17.45
N ARG A 111 -71.23 -18.96 18.78
CA ARG A 111 -70.13 -19.14 19.74
C ARG A 111 -69.50 -20.53 19.63
N LYS A 112 -70.32 -21.57 19.49
CA LYS A 112 -69.84 -22.95 19.30
C LYS A 112 -69.07 -23.11 17.99
N ILE A 113 -69.55 -22.51 16.89
CA ILE A 113 -68.84 -22.49 15.61
C ILE A 113 -67.49 -21.79 15.74
N ARG A 114 -67.42 -20.64 16.43
CA ARG A 114 -66.15 -19.94 16.66
C ARG A 114 -65.17 -20.73 17.51
N GLN A 115 -65.65 -21.46 18.52
CA GLN A 115 -64.81 -22.34 19.34
C GLN A 115 -64.26 -23.51 18.51
N GLN A 116 -65.11 -24.15 17.72
CA GLN A 116 -64.71 -25.21 16.80
C GLN A 116 -63.73 -24.70 15.74
N GLU A 117 -63.89 -23.47 15.25
CA GLU A 117 -62.94 -22.86 14.30
C GLU A 117 -61.57 -22.60 14.94
N ILE A 118 -61.55 -22.15 16.20
CA ILE A 118 -60.29 -21.93 16.94
C ILE A 118 -59.60 -23.27 17.22
N GLU A 119 -60.35 -24.29 17.65
CA GLU A 119 -59.82 -25.64 17.88
C GLU A 119 -59.32 -26.27 16.58
N ALA A 120 -60.06 -26.13 15.48
CA ALA A 120 -59.64 -26.60 14.17
C ALA A 120 -58.36 -25.92 13.70
N ARG A 121 -58.24 -24.59 13.87
CA ARG A 121 -57.01 -23.86 13.53
C ARG A 121 -55.81 -24.30 14.37
N LEU A 122 -55.98 -24.57 15.66
CA LEU A 122 -54.90 -25.07 16.51
C LEU A 122 -54.43 -26.46 16.06
N VAL A 123 -55.36 -27.35 15.70
CA VAL A 123 -55.03 -28.67 15.16
C VAL A 123 -54.34 -28.55 13.80
N GLU A 124 -54.81 -27.66 12.92
CA GLU A 124 -54.17 -27.38 11.63
C GLU A 124 -52.75 -26.86 11.81
N GLU A 125 -52.51 -25.95 12.76
CA GLU A 125 -51.18 -25.43 13.09
C GLU A 125 -50.26 -26.52 13.66
N GLU A 126 -50.77 -27.42 14.52
CA GLU A 126 -50.00 -28.55 15.03
C GLU A 126 -49.63 -29.55 13.93
N VAL A 127 -50.55 -29.82 13.00
CA VAL A 127 -50.30 -30.67 11.84
C VAL A 127 -49.29 -30.02 10.89
N ALA A 128 -49.44 -28.72 10.62
CA ALA A 128 -48.50 -27.96 9.81
C ALA A 128 -47.08 -28.00 10.42
N LYS A 129 -46.95 -27.81 11.74
CA LYS A 129 -45.68 -27.92 12.46
C LYS A 129 -45.06 -29.31 12.36
N ARG A 130 -45.84 -30.38 12.53
CA ARG A 130 -45.34 -31.76 12.36
C ARG A 130 -44.87 -32.04 10.94
N VAL A 131 -45.59 -31.53 9.94
CA VAL A 131 -45.19 -31.66 8.54
C VAL A 131 -43.90 -30.88 8.28
N GLU A 132 -43.81 -29.64 8.78
CA GLU A 132 -42.62 -28.80 8.67
C GLU A 132 -41.40 -29.47 9.32
N GLU A 133 -41.53 -30.04 10.52
CA GLU A 133 -40.46 -30.77 11.18
C GLU A 133 -40.03 -32.01 10.41
N MET A 134 -40.97 -32.77 9.85
CA MET A 134 -40.65 -33.96 9.03
C MET A 134 -39.97 -33.58 7.72
N VAL A 135 -40.35 -32.46 7.11
CA VAL A 135 -39.69 -31.92 5.92
C VAL A 135 -38.29 -31.39 6.28
N ALA A 136 -38.17 -30.61 7.36
CA ALA A 136 -36.90 -30.09 7.82
C ALA A 136 -35.89 -31.19 8.13
N LYS A 137 -36.32 -32.26 8.84
CA LYS A 137 -35.48 -33.43 9.13
C LYS A 137 -35.03 -34.15 7.86
N ARG A 138 -35.94 -34.38 6.91
CA ARG A 138 -35.58 -35.01 5.62
C ARG A 138 -34.62 -34.16 4.81
N VAL A 139 -34.84 -32.85 4.74
CA VAL A 139 -33.96 -31.91 4.05
C VAL A 139 -32.59 -31.85 4.75
N GLU A 140 -32.56 -31.86 6.08
CA GLU A 140 -31.32 -31.87 6.85
C GLU A 140 -30.50 -33.15 6.61
N GLU A 141 -31.14 -34.32 6.60
CA GLU A 141 -30.50 -35.60 6.27
C GLU A 141 -30.00 -35.64 4.81
N GLU A 142 -30.75 -35.07 3.86
CA GLU A 142 -30.32 -34.97 2.46
C GLU A 142 -29.15 -34.01 2.29
N LEU A 143 -29.19 -32.87 2.98
CA LEU A 143 -28.09 -31.93 2.99
C LEU A 143 -26.87 -32.55 3.67
N GLU A 144 -27.02 -33.25 4.79
CA GLU A 144 -25.92 -33.87 5.52
C GLU A 144 -25.15 -34.88 4.67
N LYS A 145 -25.84 -35.69 3.87
CA LYS A 145 -25.19 -36.59 2.90
C LYS A 145 -24.39 -35.86 1.82
N ARG A 146 -24.84 -34.65 1.43
CA ARG A 146 -24.19 -33.81 0.42
C ARG A 146 -23.22 -32.78 1.00
N LYS A 147 -23.23 -32.54 2.33
CA LYS A 147 -22.39 -31.56 3.02
C LYS A 147 -20.93 -31.87 2.76
N ASP A 148 -20.51 -33.12 2.95
CA ASP A 148 -19.11 -33.50 2.75
C ASP A 148 -18.64 -33.29 1.30
N GLU A 149 -19.51 -33.50 0.31
CA GLU A 149 -19.21 -33.28 -1.11
C GLU A 149 -19.11 -31.79 -1.43
N ILE A 150 -20.08 -31.01 -0.94
CA ILE A 150 -20.12 -29.55 -1.10
C ILE A 150 -18.92 -28.91 -0.39
N GLU A 151 -18.60 -29.33 0.82
CA GLU A 151 -17.45 -28.85 1.59
C GLU A 151 -16.15 -29.16 0.87
N ARG A 152 -15.98 -30.39 0.34
CA ARG A 152 -14.81 -30.75 -0.47
C ARG A 152 -14.69 -29.87 -1.72
N GLU A 153 -15.77 -29.59 -2.41
CA GLU A 153 -15.76 -28.74 -3.60
C GLU A 153 -15.46 -27.27 -3.25
N VAL A 154 -16.06 -26.76 -2.18
CA VAL A 154 -15.80 -25.40 -1.68
C VAL A 154 -14.33 -25.27 -1.27
N LEU A 155 -13.79 -26.26 -0.54
CA LEU A 155 -12.38 -26.28 -0.15
C LEU A 155 -11.47 -26.28 -1.39
N ARG A 156 -11.76 -27.11 -2.40
CA ARG A 156 -10.99 -27.11 -3.66
C ARG A 156 -11.01 -25.75 -4.35
N ARG A 157 -12.17 -25.12 -4.50
CA ARG A 157 -12.28 -23.78 -5.12
C ARG A 157 -11.55 -22.72 -4.32
N VAL A 158 -11.58 -22.79 -2.99
CA VAL A 158 -10.84 -21.88 -2.11
C VAL A 158 -9.33 -22.10 -2.23
N GLU A 159 -8.87 -23.34 -2.29
CA GLU A 159 -7.47 -23.68 -2.50
C GLU A 159 -6.96 -23.21 -3.87
N GLU A 160 -7.74 -23.42 -4.93
CA GLU A 160 -7.44 -22.92 -6.28
C GLU A 160 -7.37 -21.39 -6.29
N ALA A 161 -8.34 -20.71 -5.68
CA ALA A 161 -8.34 -19.25 -5.57
C ALA A 161 -7.13 -18.73 -4.76
N LYS A 162 -6.79 -19.39 -3.63
CA LYS A 162 -5.59 -19.07 -2.85
C LYS A 162 -4.33 -19.27 -3.68
N LYS A 163 -4.23 -20.37 -4.42
CA LYS A 163 -3.06 -20.68 -5.25
C LYS A 163 -2.87 -19.65 -6.37
N ILE A 164 -3.95 -19.23 -7.03
CA ILE A 164 -3.91 -18.17 -8.05
C ILE A 164 -3.45 -16.85 -7.41
N MET A 165 -4.00 -16.50 -6.24
CA MET A 165 -3.61 -15.29 -5.52
C MET A 165 -2.15 -15.33 -5.08
N GLU A 166 -1.67 -16.46 -4.55
CA GLU A 166 -0.28 -16.65 -4.13
C GLU A 166 0.67 -16.59 -5.33
N GLN A 167 0.32 -17.20 -6.46
CA GLN A 167 1.10 -17.14 -7.69
C GLN A 167 1.20 -15.71 -8.21
N GLN A 168 0.10 -14.97 -8.27
CA GLN A 168 0.09 -13.57 -8.68
C GLN A 168 0.95 -12.71 -7.75
N MET A 169 0.83 -12.92 -6.43
CA MET A 169 1.63 -12.18 -5.45
C MET A 169 3.13 -12.49 -5.58
N LEU A 170 3.51 -13.76 -5.78
CA LEU A 170 4.90 -14.15 -6.00
C LEU A 170 5.45 -13.57 -7.31
N GLU A 171 4.68 -13.64 -8.40
CA GLU A 171 5.07 -13.08 -9.69
C GLU A 171 5.24 -11.56 -9.64
N GLU A 172 4.36 -10.85 -8.92
CA GLU A 172 4.50 -9.41 -8.67
C GLU A 172 5.77 -9.09 -7.86
N MET A 173 6.06 -9.88 -6.82
CA MET A 173 7.27 -9.72 -6.02
C MET A 173 8.55 -10.00 -6.82
N GLU A 174 8.55 -11.02 -7.66
CA GLU A 174 9.67 -11.34 -8.55
C GLU A 174 9.87 -10.25 -9.61
N ARG A 175 8.79 -9.75 -10.22
CA ARG A 175 8.86 -8.60 -11.14
C ARG A 175 9.44 -7.37 -10.47
N GLN A 176 9.02 -7.06 -9.24
CA GLN A 176 9.56 -5.92 -8.50
C GLN A 176 11.05 -6.09 -8.20
N ARG A 177 11.48 -7.28 -7.77
CA ARG A 177 12.91 -7.57 -7.54
C ARG A 177 13.73 -7.47 -8.81
N ASN A 178 13.24 -8.03 -9.92
CA ASN A 178 13.93 -7.97 -11.21
C ASN A 178 14.03 -6.53 -11.71
N ALA A 179 12.95 -5.75 -11.60
CA ALA A 179 12.96 -4.33 -11.95
C ALA A 179 13.92 -3.51 -11.08
N GLU A 180 14.03 -3.82 -9.79
CA GLU A 180 15.00 -3.16 -8.91
C GLU A 180 16.44 -3.51 -9.29
N LEU A 181 16.72 -4.79 -9.55
CA LEU A 181 18.04 -5.24 -10.01
C LEU A 181 18.40 -4.63 -11.36
N GLU A 182 17.48 -4.61 -12.33
CA GLU A 182 17.69 -3.97 -13.63
C GLU A 182 17.92 -2.46 -13.49
N ALA A 183 17.16 -1.79 -12.64
CA ALA A 183 17.38 -0.37 -12.36
C ALA A 183 18.74 -0.10 -11.68
N GLN A 184 19.21 -1.00 -10.82
CA GLN A 184 20.56 -0.92 -10.25
C GLN A 184 21.63 -1.16 -11.31
N ARG A 185 21.46 -2.18 -12.17
CA ARG A 185 22.39 -2.47 -13.27
C ARG A 185 22.49 -1.31 -14.25
N LEU A 186 21.37 -0.71 -14.65
CA LEU A 186 21.37 0.47 -15.53
C LEU A 186 22.11 1.65 -14.91
N LYS A 187 21.92 1.91 -13.60
CA LYS A 187 22.67 2.96 -12.89
C LYS A 187 24.16 2.66 -12.84
N GLU A 188 24.53 1.41 -12.56
CA GLU A 188 25.93 0.99 -12.54
C GLU A 188 26.57 1.11 -13.94
N GLU A 189 25.87 0.71 -14.99
CA GLU A 189 26.33 0.89 -16.37
C GLU A 189 26.50 2.35 -16.75
N GLU A 190 25.59 3.24 -16.35
CA GLU A 190 25.75 4.68 -16.54
C GLU A 190 26.95 5.24 -15.79
N GLU A 191 27.16 4.84 -14.53
CA GLU A 191 28.35 5.23 -13.77
C GLU A 191 29.63 4.70 -14.40
N ASN A 192 29.64 3.46 -14.86
CA ASN A 192 30.79 2.85 -15.54
C ASN A 192 31.08 3.55 -16.87
N LYS A 193 30.05 3.92 -17.64
CA LYS A 193 30.22 4.72 -18.86
C LYS A 193 30.83 6.08 -18.56
N LYS A 194 30.35 6.78 -17.52
CA LYS A 194 30.93 8.07 -17.08
C LYS A 194 32.37 7.91 -16.62
N ARG A 195 32.69 6.85 -15.87
CA ARG A 195 34.07 6.55 -15.44
C ARG A 195 34.98 6.26 -16.63
N ALA A 196 34.53 5.44 -17.58
CA ALA A 196 35.28 5.12 -18.78
C ALA A 196 35.50 6.36 -19.67
N GLU A 197 34.50 7.24 -19.77
CA GLU A 197 34.64 8.52 -20.49
C GLU A 197 35.66 9.44 -19.82
N LEU A 198 35.60 9.57 -18.49
CA LEU A 198 36.61 10.32 -17.72
C LEU A 198 38.01 9.71 -17.89
N GLU A 199 38.14 8.39 -17.85
CA GLU A 199 39.40 7.69 -18.05
C GLU A 199 39.96 7.95 -19.46
N ARG A 200 39.12 7.91 -20.50
CA ARG A 200 39.51 8.28 -21.87
C ARG A 200 40.03 9.71 -21.94
N ILE A 201 39.32 10.66 -21.33
CA ILE A 201 39.76 12.07 -21.29
C ILE A 201 41.10 12.20 -20.57
N MET A 202 41.29 11.48 -19.46
CA MET A 202 42.56 11.49 -18.73
C MET A 202 43.71 10.91 -19.55
N ILE A 203 43.49 9.81 -20.26
CA ILE A 203 44.48 9.21 -21.16
C ILE A 203 44.85 10.18 -22.28
N GLU A 204 43.86 10.80 -22.94
CA GLU A 204 44.12 11.77 -23.99
C GLU A 204 44.85 13.02 -23.48
N ASN A 205 44.54 13.47 -22.26
CA ASN A 205 45.23 14.60 -21.63
C ASN A 205 46.68 14.24 -21.31
N ASN A 206 46.91 13.09 -20.68
CA ASN A 206 48.26 12.59 -20.39
C ASN A 206 49.08 12.43 -21.67
N ARG A 207 48.49 11.86 -22.73
CA ARG A 207 49.13 11.75 -24.04
C ARG A 207 49.51 13.12 -24.60
N LYS A 208 48.64 14.12 -24.51
CA LYS A 208 48.96 15.50 -24.96
C LYS A 208 50.10 16.11 -24.13
N ILE A 209 50.14 15.85 -22.83
CA ILE A 209 51.23 16.30 -21.95
C ILE A 209 52.54 15.61 -22.34
N GLU A 210 52.53 14.30 -22.54
CA GLU A 210 53.69 13.52 -22.96
C GLU A 210 54.21 13.99 -24.34
N GLU A 211 53.32 14.16 -25.32
CA GLU A 211 53.68 14.68 -26.65
C GLU A 211 54.26 16.10 -26.56
N ALA A 212 53.71 16.97 -25.70
CA ALA A 212 54.26 18.31 -25.48
C ALA A 212 55.64 18.26 -24.79
N GLN A 213 55.83 17.38 -23.80
CA GLN A 213 57.12 17.18 -23.15
C GLN A 213 58.16 16.61 -24.11
N GLN A 214 57.78 15.65 -24.96
CA GLN A 214 58.64 15.09 -26.01
C GLN A 214 59.06 16.17 -27.01
N LYS A 215 58.14 17.00 -27.49
CA LYS A 215 58.49 18.14 -28.38
C LYS A 215 59.47 19.11 -27.73
N LEU A 216 59.24 19.49 -26.48
CA LEU A 216 60.17 20.35 -25.73
C LEU A 216 61.55 19.70 -25.54
N ALA A 217 61.59 18.38 -25.31
CA ALA A 217 62.84 17.64 -25.19
C ALA A 217 63.58 17.57 -26.54
N GLU A 218 62.87 17.32 -27.64
CA GLU A 218 63.43 17.33 -28.99
C GLU A 218 63.98 18.71 -29.38
N GLU A 219 63.26 19.79 -29.07
CA GLU A 219 63.74 21.17 -29.31
C GLU A 219 65.01 21.48 -28.50
N ARG A 220 65.07 21.05 -27.24
CA ARG A 220 66.27 21.18 -26.40
C ARG A 220 67.45 20.39 -26.98
N LEU A 221 67.21 19.17 -27.46
CA LEU A 221 68.26 18.36 -28.09
C LEU A 221 68.76 19.00 -29.38
N LYS A 222 67.86 19.49 -30.25
CA LYS A 222 68.22 20.22 -31.48
C LYS A 222 69.07 21.45 -31.18
N MET A 223 68.72 22.24 -30.16
CA MET A 223 69.51 23.40 -29.74
C MET A 223 70.94 22.99 -29.33
N ILE A 224 71.09 21.89 -28.59
CA ILE A 224 72.41 21.39 -28.17
C ILE A 224 73.21 20.87 -29.38
N GLU A 225 72.56 20.17 -30.31
CA GLU A 225 73.19 19.72 -31.56
C GLU A 225 73.65 20.89 -32.44
N GLU A 226 72.84 21.94 -32.57
CA GLU A 226 73.20 23.17 -33.27
C GLU A 226 74.38 23.89 -32.59
N GLN A 227 74.35 24.02 -31.26
CA GLN A 227 75.49 24.57 -30.51
C GLN A 227 76.77 23.74 -30.73
N ARG A 228 76.64 22.41 -30.77
CA ARG A 228 77.77 21.51 -31.06
C ARG A 228 78.31 21.71 -32.48
N LYS A 229 77.44 21.84 -33.48
CA LYS A 229 77.84 22.13 -34.88
C LYS A 229 78.53 23.48 -34.99
N ILE A 230 77.97 24.54 -34.39
CA ILE A 230 78.59 25.87 -34.38
C ILE A 230 79.97 25.82 -33.74
N HIS A 231 80.13 25.07 -32.64
CA HIS A 231 81.42 24.92 -31.99
C HIS A 231 82.43 24.14 -32.86
N GLU A 232 81.98 23.09 -33.55
CA GLU A 232 82.78 22.32 -34.50
C GLU A 232 83.21 23.18 -35.70
N GLU A 233 82.30 23.96 -36.27
CA GLU A 233 82.57 24.91 -37.35
C GLU A 233 83.55 26.00 -36.91
N LYS A 234 83.41 26.54 -35.69
CA LYS A 234 84.37 27.50 -35.12
C LYS A 234 85.77 26.91 -35.01
N LEU A 235 85.89 25.69 -34.48
CA LEU A 235 87.19 25.01 -34.38
C LEU A 235 87.79 24.70 -35.77
N ALA A 236 86.95 24.33 -36.74
CA ALA A 236 87.40 24.11 -38.12
C ALA A 236 87.90 25.41 -38.75
N TYR A 237 87.16 26.51 -38.58
CA TYR A 237 87.53 27.84 -39.05
C TYR A 237 88.84 28.34 -38.41
N GLU A 238 89.02 28.14 -37.09
CA GLU A 238 90.28 28.46 -36.42
C GLU A 238 91.46 27.63 -36.95
N ARG A 239 91.26 26.34 -37.21
CA ARG A 239 92.28 25.49 -37.83
C ARG A 239 92.63 25.94 -39.24
N GLU A 240 91.65 26.35 -40.04
CA GLU A 240 91.87 26.91 -41.38
C GLU A 240 92.62 28.24 -41.32
N LYS A 241 92.21 29.17 -40.45
CA LYS A 241 92.94 30.43 -40.18
C LYS A 241 94.39 30.18 -39.79
N LEU A 242 94.64 29.23 -38.90
CA LEU A 242 96.01 28.86 -38.49
C LEU A 242 96.82 28.27 -39.66
N LYS A 243 96.19 27.47 -40.53
CA LYS A 243 96.85 26.97 -41.74
C LYS A 243 97.17 28.11 -42.71
N GLN A 244 96.22 29.01 -42.96
CA GLN A 244 96.42 30.20 -43.80
C GLN A 244 97.56 31.06 -43.26
N VAL A 245 97.59 31.37 -41.97
CA VAL A 245 98.70 32.14 -41.36
C VAL A 245 100.04 31.40 -41.51
N LYS A 246 100.07 30.07 -41.34
CA LYS A 246 101.29 29.27 -41.57
C LYS A 246 101.73 29.27 -43.03
N GLU A 247 100.78 29.20 -43.96
CA GLU A 247 101.03 29.24 -45.40
C GLU A 247 101.51 30.63 -45.83
N GLU A 248 100.86 31.70 -45.37
CA GLU A 248 101.30 33.09 -45.56
C GLU A 248 102.70 33.33 -44.97
N GLN A 249 102.95 32.88 -43.73
CA GLN A 249 104.29 32.91 -43.13
C GLN A 249 105.29 32.10 -43.96
N ALA A 250 104.91 30.95 -44.52
CA ALA A 250 105.79 30.14 -45.35
C ALA A 250 106.11 30.78 -46.72
N VAL A 251 105.15 31.51 -47.30
CA VAL A 251 105.34 32.30 -48.52
C VAL A 251 106.25 33.50 -48.24
N VAL A 252 106.03 34.23 -47.15
CA VAL A 252 106.87 35.37 -46.73
C VAL A 252 108.28 34.93 -46.33
N LEU A 253 108.43 33.78 -45.67
CA LEU A 253 109.73 33.23 -45.27
C LEU A 253 110.47 32.52 -46.41
N ASN A 254 109.89 32.38 -47.61
CA ASN A 254 110.51 31.80 -48.82
C ASN A 254 111.24 30.45 -48.58
N LYS A 255 110.79 29.67 -47.58
CA LYS A 255 111.48 28.45 -47.11
C LYS A 255 111.49 27.30 -48.12
N LYS A 256 110.67 27.37 -49.17
CA LYS A 256 110.65 26.36 -50.26
C LYS A 256 111.76 26.58 -51.29
N ASN A 257 112.50 27.70 -51.23
CA ASN A 257 113.54 28.04 -52.22
C ASN A 257 114.93 28.34 -51.65
N SER A 258 115.23 28.09 -50.37
CA SER A 258 116.54 28.49 -49.82
C SER A 258 117.36 27.33 -49.25
N ARG A 259 118.47 27.09 -49.97
CA ARG A 259 119.75 26.49 -49.58
C ARG A 259 119.90 24.96 -49.75
N PRO A 260 120.58 24.48 -50.82
CA PRO A 260 120.99 23.09 -50.90
C PRO A 260 121.97 22.75 -49.76
N LYS A 261 121.78 21.58 -49.14
CA LYS A 261 122.65 21.10 -48.07
C LYS A 261 124.06 20.83 -48.62
N LEU A 262 125.00 21.71 -48.32
CA LEU A 262 126.43 21.43 -48.43
C LEU A 262 126.85 20.52 -47.26
N SER A 263 127.07 19.25 -47.55
CA SER A 263 127.76 18.33 -46.65
C SER A 263 129.27 18.60 -46.73
N PHE A 264 129.83 19.26 -45.70
CA PHE A 264 131.27 19.33 -45.53
C PHE A 264 131.77 18.03 -44.87
N SER A 265 132.59 17.27 -45.59
CA SER A 265 133.38 16.19 -45.01
C SER A 265 134.62 16.78 -44.33
N LEU A 266 134.69 16.68 -43.01
CA LEU A 266 135.93 16.92 -42.27
C LEU A 266 136.73 15.61 -42.25
N LYS A 267 137.83 15.61 -43.01
CA LYS A 267 138.92 14.61 -42.98
C LYS A 267 139.90 14.94 -41.82
N PRO A 268 140.78 13.99 -41.44
CA PRO A 268 141.02 13.53 -40.06
C PRO A 268 142.27 14.14 -39.39
N ALA A 269 142.53 13.79 -38.13
CA ALA A 269 143.88 13.84 -37.55
C ALA A 269 144.12 12.64 -36.60
N SER A 270 145.09 11.82 -37.00
CA SER A 270 146.00 10.91 -36.27
C SER A 270 145.47 10.02 -35.15
#